data_AF-A0A959CQR6-F1
#
_entry.id   AF-A0A959CQR6-F1
#
_cell.length_a   1.000
_cell.length_b   1.000
_cell.length_c   1.000
_cell.angle_alpha   90.00
_cell.angle_beta   90.00
_cell.angle_gamma   90.00
#
_symmetry.space_group_name_H-M   'P 1'
#
loop_
_entity.id
_entity.type
_entity.pdbx_description
1 polymer ?
#
loop_
_entity_poly.entity_id
_entity_poly.type
_entity_poly.pdbx_seq_one_letter_code
_entity_poly.pdbx_strand_id
1 'polypeptide(L)'
;RAETNAYKAGVPFLWCSNNLLVNFITQVMLYEKMTGDTRYHDAMVLHRDWLFGRNPWGASMFTGIPAYGETPEDVHIPARALLKETPAGGLVDGPIFRTIHDFLKGLTLNEPDEFAAFQNDFVVYHDDIGDYSTNEPTMDGTADAILIMALWSKGY
;
A
#
# COMPACT_ATOMS: atom_id res chain seq x y z
N ARG A 1 7.78 4.57 -16.27
CA ARG A 1 8.08 4.27 -14.84
C ARG A 1 7.70 2.82 -14.52
N ALA A 2 6.46 2.39 -14.79
CA ALA A 2 6.05 0.99 -14.58
C ALA A 2 6.91 -0.04 -15.34
N GLU A 3 7.24 0.20 -16.61
CA GLU A 3 7.96 -0.77 -17.45
C GLU A 3 9.37 -1.12 -16.98
N THR A 4 9.96 -0.30 -16.11
CA THR A 4 11.35 -0.47 -15.65
C THR A 4 11.46 -1.22 -14.33
N ASN A 5 10.36 -1.71 -13.75
CA ASN A 5 10.38 -2.49 -12.51
C ASN A 5 9.57 -3.80 -12.64
N ALA A 6 9.98 -4.83 -11.89
CA ALA A 6 9.44 -6.19 -11.98
C ALA A 6 7.93 -6.30 -11.66
N TYR A 7 7.41 -5.35 -10.88
CA TYR A 7 6.03 -5.34 -10.41
C TYR A 7 5.12 -4.44 -11.24
N LYS A 8 5.70 -3.65 -12.16
CA LYS A 8 5.00 -2.69 -13.02
C LYS A 8 4.15 -1.65 -12.26
N ALA A 9 4.53 -1.34 -11.01
CA ALA A 9 3.95 -0.23 -10.27
C ALA A 9 4.40 1.11 -10.89
N GLY A 10 3.45 1.99 -11.19
CA GLY A 10 3.65 3.20 -11.99
C GLY A 10 3.56 4.52 -11.23
N VAL A 11 3.12 4.51 -9.97
CA VAL A 11 3.00 5.69 -9.12
C VAL A 11 4.35 6.09 -8.49
N PRO A 12 4.54 7.35 -8.08
CA PRO A 12 5.71 7.71 -7.28
C PRO A 12 5.55 7.18 -5.85
N PHE A 13 6.62 6.62 -5.29
CA PHE A 13 6.65 6.12 -3.90
C PHE A 13 6.97 7.27 -2.93
N LEU A 14 6.03 8.20 -2.79
CA LEU A 14 6.04 9.25 -1.76
C LEU A 14 5.27 8.77 -0.53
N TRP A 15 5.27 9.54 0.57
CA TRP A 15 4.36 9.28 1.69
C TRP A 15 2.92 9.16 1.16
N CYS A 16 2.20 8.13 1.62
CA CYS A 16 0.87 7.74 1.16
C CYS A 16 0.90 7.17 -0.27
N SER A 17 1.95 6.45 -0.67
CA SER A 17 2.06 5.90 -2.04
C SER A 17 0.92 4.94 -2.38
N ASN A 18 0.38 4.21 -1.40
CA ASN A 18 -0.79 3.36 -1.60
C ASN A 18 -2.05 4.18 -1.92
N ASN A 19 -2.20 5.40 -1.38
CA ASN A 19 -3.29 6.30 -1.76
C ASN A 19 -3.18 6.65 -3.26
N LEU A 20 -1.96 6.81 -3.79
CA LEU A 20 -1.75 7.04 -5.21
C LEU A 20 -2.08 5.82 -6.06
N LEU A 21 -1.81 4.60 -5.58
CA LEU A 21 -2.21 3.36 -6.26
C LEU A 21 -3.73 3.25 -6.36
N VAL A 22 -4.43 3.42 -5.23
CA VAL A 22 -5.90 3.37 -5.17
C VAL A 22 -6.52 4.47 -6.04
N ASN A 23 -5.94 5.67 -6.04
CA ASN A 23 -6.40 6.76 -6.90
C ASN A 23 -6.18 6.45 -8.39
N PHE A 24 -5.01 5.94 -8.78
CA PHE A 24 -4.77 5.54 -10.17
C PHE A 24 -5.77 4.49 -10.62
N ILE A 25 -6.00 3.48 -9.79
CA ILE A 25 -6.99 2.43 -10.03
C ILE A 25 -8.37 3.06 -10.26
N THR A 26 -8.85 3.87 -9.32
CA THR A 26 -10.15 4.53 -9.40
C THR A 26 -10.31 5.32 -10.69
N GLN A 27 -9.29 6.08 -11.07
CA GLN A 27 -9.31 6.87 -12.31
C GLN A 27 -9.43 5.99 -13.55
N VAL A 28 -8.70 4.88 -13.62
CA VAL A 28 -8.83 3.92 -14.74
C VAL A 28 -10.22 3.32 -14.78
N MET A 29 -10.77 2.90 -13.63
CA MET A 29 -12.13 2.32 -13.58
C MET A 29 -13.21 3.29 -14.06
N LEU A 30 -13.12 4.55 -13.65
CA LEU A 30 -14.06 5.59 -14.09
C LEU A 30 -13.86 5.94 -15.56
N TYR A 31 -12.62 6.00 -16.04
CA TYR A 31 -12.30 6.22 -17.45
C TYR A 31 -12.88 5.13 -18.35
N GLU A 32 -12.70 3.85 -17.99
CA GLU A 32 -13.27 2.71 -18.70
C GLU A 32 -14.80 2.80 -18.75
N LYS A 33 -15.44 3.14 -17.62
CA LYS A 33 -16.89 3.29 -17.54
C LYS A 33 -17.44 4.44 -18.39
N MET A 34 -16.71 5.55 -18.47
CA MET A 34 -17.12 6.74 -19.23
C MET A 34 -16.90 6.59 -20.73
N THR A 35 -15.84 5.89 -21.14
CA THR A 35 -15.35 5.91 -22.53
C THR A 35 -15.45 4.57 -23.25
N GLY A 36 -15.49 3.46 -22.51
CA GLY A 36 -15.34 2.11 -23.06
C GLY A 36 -13.91 1.76 -23.50
N ASP A 37 -12.93 2.67 -23.38
CA ASP A 37 -11.53 2.41 -23.73
C ASP A 37 -10.81 1.73 -22.55
N THR A 38 -10.31 0.52 -22.78
CA THR A 38 -9.66 -0.34 -21.78
C THR A 38 -8.13 -0.36 -21.88
N ARG A 39 -7.50 0.59 -22.58
CA ARG A 39 -6.03 0.59 -22.79
C ARG A 39 -5.19 0.60 -21.51
N TYR A 40 -5.75 1.03 -20.38
CA TYR A 40 -5.06 1.10 -19.09
C TYR A 40 -5.44 -0.04 -18.14
N HIS A 41 -6.31 -0.96 -18.56
CA HIS A 41 -6.85 -2.03 -17.74
C HIS A 41 -5.77 -2.89 -17.08
N ASP A 42 -4.83 -3.39 -17.88
CA ASP A 42 -3.75 -4.25 -17.39
C ASP A 42 -2.89 -3.55 -16.34
N ALA A 43 -2.62 -2.25 -16.52
CA ALA A 43 -1.87 -1.47 -15.54
C ALA A 43 -2.66 -1.34 -14.23
N MET A 44 -3.95 -1.03 -14.29
CA MET A 44 -4.83 -0.96 -13.13
C MET A 44 -4.89 -2.30 -12.37
N VAL A 45 -4.98 -3.44 -13.07
CA VAL A 45 -4.94 -4.77 -12.45
C VAL A 45 -3.63 -4.99 -11.69
N LEU A 46 -2.49 -4.62 -12.27
CA LEU A 46 -1.19 -4.74 -11.62
C LEU A 46 -1.06 -3.85 -10.38
N HIS A 47 -1.67 -2.66 -10.38
CA HIS A 47 -1.69 -1.77 -9.21
C HIS A 47 -2.59 -2.32 -8.11
N ARG A 48 -3.71 -2.96 -8.46
CA ARG A 48 -4.53 -3.69 -7.50
C ARG A 48 -3.75 -4.83 -6.88
N ASP A 49 -3.10 -5.65 -7.70
CA ASP A 49 -2.36 -6.81 -7.22
C ASP A 49 -1.22 -6.38 -6.27
N TRP A 50 -0.58 -5.23 -6.51
CA TRP A 50 0.40 -4.65 -5.58
C TRP A 50 -0.17 -4.47 -4.17
N LEU A 51 -1.39 -3.93 -4.05
CA LEU A 51 -2.05 -3.71 -2.76
C LEU A 51 -2.36 -5.02 -2.01
N PHE A 52 -2.36 -6.17 -2.71
CA PHE A 52 -2.66 -7.49 -2.16
C PHE A 52 -1.45 -8.44 -2.17
N GLY A 53 -0.23 -7.92 -2.18
CA GLY A 53 0.98 -8.75 -2.02
C GLY A 53 1.82 -8.96 -3.27
N ARG A 54 1.42 -8.42 -4.43
CA ARG A 54 2.29 -8.40 -5.63
C ARG A 54 3.31 -7.25 -5.54
N ASN A 55 4.18 -7.33 -4.55
CA ASN A 55 5.23 -6.37 -4.26
C ASN A 55 6.49 -7.10 -3.72
N PRO A 56 7.63 -6.42 -3.50
CA PRO A 56 8.88 -7.06 -3.03
C PRO A 56 8.76 -7.87 -1.75
N TRP A 57 7.83 -7.49 -0.88
CA TRP A 57 7.67 -8.03 0.46
C TRP A 57 6.69 -9.21 0.52
N GLY A 58 5.91 -9.44 -0.53
CA GLY A 58 4.84 -10.44 -0.51
C GLY A 58 3.70 -10.08 0.47
N ALA A 59 3.66 -8.84 0.95
CA ALA A 59 2.76 -8.37 1.99
C ALA A 59 1.56 -7.63 1.40
N SER A 60 0.37 -7.89 1.90
CA SER A 60 -0.78 -7.02 1.65
C SER A 60 -0.52 -5.63 2.23
N MET A 61 -1.15 -4.63 1.64
CA MET A 61 -1.14 -3.25 2.15
C MET A 61 -2.37 -2.96 3.03
N PHE A 62 -3.22 -3.96 3.26
CA PHE A 62 -4.40 -3.87 4.11
C PHE A 62 -4.22 -4.68 5.38
N THR A 63 -4.51 -4.08 6.53
CA THR A 63 -4.51 -4.79 7.81
C THR A 63 -5.49 -5.97 7.80
N GLY A 64 -5.02 -7.17 8.14
CA GLY A 64 -5.85 -8.37 8.28
C GLY A 64 -6.56 -8.85 7.00
N ILE A 65 -6.17 -8.36 5.81
CA ILE A 65 -6.73 -8.80 4.53
C ILE A 65 -5.58 -9.21 3.60
N PRO A 66 -5.52 -10.48 3.13
CA PRO A 66 -6.42 -11.59 3.48
C PRO A 66 -6.14 -12.12 4.90
N ALA A 67 -7.15 -12.76 5.52
CA ALA A 67 -7.11 -13.19 6.92
C ALA A 67 -5.98 -14.19 7.31
N TYR A 68 -5.32 -14.79 6.33
CA TYR A 68 -4.22 -15.75 6.53
C TYR A 68 -2.99 -15.42 5.65
N GLY A 69 -2.89 -14.18 5.17
CA GLY A 69 -1.74 -13.69 4.41
C GLY A 69 -0.80 -12.87 5.28
N GLU A 70 0.31 -12.45 4.67
CA GLU A 70 1.20 -11.44 5.22
C GLU A 70 0.51 -10.08 5.17
N THR A 71 0.28 -9.43 6.31
CA THR A 71 -0.48 -8.18 6.40
C THR A 71 0.08 -7.31 7.52
N PRO A 72 -0.07 -5.97 7.46
CA PRO A 72 0.46 -5.09 8.50
C PRO A 72 -0.16 -5.41 9.87
N GLU A 73 0.67 -5.80 10.82
CA GLU A 73 0.32 -6.11 12.19
C GLU A 73 0.76 -4.99 13.14
N ASP A 74 1.99 -4.49 13.01
CA ASP A 74 2.61 -3.48 13.87
C ASP A 74 2.39 -2.04 13.37
N VAL A 75 1.16 -1.75 12.98
CA VAL A 75 0.75 -0.45 12.44
C VAL A 75 0.92 0.73 13.41
N HIS A 76 1.28 1.90 12.87
CA HIS A 76 1.48 3.14 13.63
C HIS A 76 0.16 3.79 14.10
N ILE A 77 -0.58 3.14 15.01
CA ILE A 77 -1.83 3.69 15.57
C ILE A 77 -1.92 3.52 17.09
N PRO A 78 -2.67 4.39 17.80
CA PRO A 78 -2.84 4.28 19.25
C PRO A 78 -3.46 2.94 19.70
N ALA A 79 -4.36 2.34 18.92
CA ALA A 79 -4.94 1.04 19.26
C ALA A 79 -3.87 -0.07 19.32
N ARG A 80 -2.96 -0.12 18.35
CA ARG A 80 -1.84 -1.08 18.36
C ARG A 80 -0.86 -0.75 19.49
N ALA A 81 -0.53 0.53 19.69
CA ALA A 81 0.39 0.96 20.75
C ALA A 81 -0.11 0.61 22.17
N LEU A 82 -1.37 0.94 22.46
CA LEU A 82 -1.94 0.93 23.81
C LEU A 82 -2.74 -0.33 24.14
N LEU A 83 -3.45 -0.88 23.15
CA LEU A 83 -4.38 -2.00 23.34
C LEU A 83 -3.87 -3.30 22.71
N LYS A 84 -2.81 -3.25 21.89
CA LYS A 84 -2.31 -4.38 21.09
C LYS A 84 -3.36 -4.89 20.11
N GLU A 85 -4.16 -3.97 19.57
CA GLU A 85 -5.21 -4.25 18.60
C GLU A 85 -4.91 -3.57 17.26
N THR A 86 -5.06 -4.32 16.17
CA THR A 86 -4.95 -3.83 14.79
C THR A 86 -6.27 -4.04 14.07
N PRO A 87 -7.11 -3.00 13.93
CA PRO A 87 -8.38 -3.11 13.21
C PRO A 87 -8.15 -3.54 11.76
N ALA A 88 -8.90 -4.53 11.29
CA ALA A 88 -8.80 -5.02 9.92
C ALA A 88 -9.39 -4.04 8.90
N GLY A 89 -8.83 -4.03 7.69
CA GLY A 89 -9.29 -3.27 6.53
C GLY A 89 -8.67 -1.88 6.35
N GLY A 90 -7.77 -1.45 7.24
CA GLY A 90 -7.03 -0.21 7.09
C GLY A 90 -5.97 -0.31 6.00
N LEU A 91 -5.94 0.63 5.07
CA LEU A 91 -4.87 0.76 4.09
C LEU A 91 -3.70 1.53 4.71
N VAL A 92 -2.53 0.90 4.83
CA VAL A 92 -1.30 1.58 5.28
C VAL A 92 -0.78 2.52 4.21
N ASP A 93 -0.07 3.57 4.62
CA ASP A 93 0.59 4.54 3.75
C ASP A 93 1.36 3.90 2.59
N GLY A 94 2.08 2.83 2.90
CA GLY A 94 2.81 2.03 1.94
C GLY A 94 4.24 2.48 1.71
N PRO A 95 4.92 1.83 0.78
CA PRO A 95 6.35 2.02 0.59
C PRO A 95 6.68 3.42 0.11
N ILE A 96 7.79 3.97 0.61
CA ILE A 96 8.33 5.26 0.17
C ILE A 96 9.72 5.08 -0.41
N PHE A 97 10.21 6.08 -1.13
CA PHE A 97 11.60 6.10 -1.56
C PHE A 97 12.53 6.04 -0.35
N ARG A 98 13.58 5.21 -0.40
CA ARG A 98 14.60 5.13 0.67
C ARG A 98 15.17 6.51 1.01
N THR A 99 15.42 7.32 -0.01
CA THR A 99 15.94 8.69 0.17
C THR A 99 15.01 9.61 0.96
N ILE A 100 13.69 9.36 0.93
CA ILE A 100 12.72 10.07 1.78
C ILE A 100 12.81 9.52 3.20
N HIS A 101 12.75 8.19 3.35
CA HIS A 101 12.82 7.50 4.64
C HIS A 101 14.05 7.92 5.45
N ASP A 102 15.23 7.88 4.83
CA ASP A 102 16.51 8.22 5.47
C ASP A 102 16.59 9.69 5.97
N PHE A 103 15.73 10.57 5.46
CA PHE A 103 15.68 11.99 5.83
C PHE A 103 14.62 12.31 6.90
N LEU A 104 13.65 11.43 7.10
CA LEU A 104 12.58 11.63 8.07
C LEU A 104 13.09 11.48 9.51
N LYS A 105 12.53 12.28 10.42
CA LYS A 105 12.98 12.34 11.81
C LYS A 105 12.09 11.47 12.69
N GLY A 106 12.70 10.81 13.66
CA GLY A 106 11.96 10.01 14.65
C GLY A 106 11.48 8.65 14.11
N LEU A 107 11.95 8.24 12.93
CA LEU A 107 11.80 6.86 12.47
C LEU A 107 12.85 6.00 13.18
N THR A 108 12.39 5.02 13.93
CA THR A 108 13.26 4.05 14.59
C THR A 108 12.46 2.76 14.69
N LEU A 109 12.93 1.70 14.02
CA LEU A 109 12.32 0.38 14.16
C LEU A 109 12.48 -0.09 15.60
N ASN A 110 11.37 -0.47 16.21
CA ASN A 110 11.36 -0.98 17.58
C ASN A 110 11.71 -2.46 17.63
N GLU A 111 11.44 -3.18 16.55
CA GLU A 111 11.72 -4.59 16.36
C GLU A 111 12.67 -4.79 15.16
N PRO A 112 13.27 -5.99 15.01
CA PRO A 112 14.05 -6.32 13.82
C PRO A 112 13.19 -6.26 12.54
N ASP A 113 13.75 -5.70 11.47
CA ASP A 113 13.09 -5.66 10.15
C ASP A 113 12.91 -7.08 9.59
N GLU A 114 11.68 -7.57 9.61
CA GLU A 114 11.28 -8.87 9.05
C GLU A 114 11.50 -8.97 7.54
N PHE A 115 11.51 -7.82 6.87
CA PHE A 115 11.67 -7.69 5.43
C PHE A 115 13.10 -7.39 5.00
N ALA A 116 14.08 -7.44 5.91
CA ALA A 116 15.46 -7.02 5.65
C ALA A 116 16.09 -7.64 4.37
N ALA A 117 15.76 -8.89 4.05
CA ALA A 117 16.25 -9.58 2.86
C ALA A 117 15.65 -9.07 1.53
N PHE A 118 14.53 -8.35 1.59
CA PHE A 118 13.78 -7.83 0.46
C PHE A 118 13.80 -6.30 0.35
N GLN A 119 14.34 -5.62 1.37
CA GLN A 119 14.63 -4.19 1.27
C GLN A 119 15.61 -3.91 0.13
N ASN A 120 15.45 -2.76 -0.51
CA ASN A 120 16.32 -2.35 -1.60
C ASN A 120 16.66 -0.85 -1.49
N ASP A 121 17.57 -0.39 -2.35
CA ASP A 121 18.07 0.99 -2.32
C ASP A 121 17.06 2.02 -2.87
N PHE A 122 15.97 1.57 -3.51
CA PHE A 122 14.99 2.45 -4.14
C PHE A 122 13.78 2.72 -3.25
N VAL A 123 13.17 1.68 -2.69
CA VAL A 123 11.95 1.77 -1.88
C VAL A 123 12.05 0.91 -0.62
N VAL A 124 11.38 1.36 0.44
CA VAL A 124 11.31 0.69 1.74
C VAL A 124 9.88 0.61 2.23
N TYR A 125 9.57 -0.45 2.95
CA TYR A 125 8.35 -0.67 3.71
C TYR A 125 8.73 -1.47 4.96
N HIS A 126 8.25 -1.07 6.12
CA HIS A 126 8.50 -1.78 7.37
C HIS A 126 7.18 -2.00 8.09
N ASP A 127 6.88 -3.23 8.52
CA ASP A 127 5.78 -3.46 9.44
C ASP A 127 6.25 -3.22 10.89
N ASP A 128 6.45 -1.96 11.25
CA ASP A 128 6.91 -1.58 12.59
C ASP A 128 6.20 -0.32 13.08
N ILE A 129 5.82 -0.32 14.35
CA ILE A 129 5.08 0.79 14.97
C ILE A 129 5.93 2.07 15.05
N GLY A 130 7.24 1.96 14.94
CA GLY A 130 8.16 3.09 14.86
C GLY A 130 8.30 3.69 13.46
N ASP A 131 7.70 3.06 12.43
CA ASP A 131 7.67 3.58 11.07
C ASP A 131 6.29 4.14 10.68
N TYR A 132 6.04 5.38 11.13
CA TYR A 132 4.85 6.13 10.75
C TYR A 132 4.79 6.44 9.24
N SER A 133 5.90 6.38 8.52
CA SER A 133 5.99 6.88 7.15
C SER A 133 5.58 5.84 6.11
N THR A 134 5.65 4.56 6.48
CA THR A 134 5.28 3.45 5.61
C THR A 134 4.13 2.60 6.14
N ASN A 135 3.87 2.63 7.45
CA ASN A 135 2.99 1.68 8.12
C ASN A 135 1.84 2.30 8.93
N GLU A 136 1.51 3.58 8.70
CA GLU A 136 0.34 4.22 9.29
C GLU A 136 -0.90 3.96 8.41
N PRO A 137 -1.98 3.34 8.92
CA PRO A 137 -3.27 3.24 8.24
C PRO A 137 -3.92 4.63 8.10
N THR A 138 -4.29 5.01 6.89
CA THR A 138 -4.85 6.33 6.62
C THR A 138 -6.34 6.28 6.34
N MET A 139 -7.10 7.25 6.88
CA MET A 139 -8.55 7.31 6.68
C MET A 139 -8.94 7.61 5.24
N ASP A 140 -8.24 8.53 4.58
CA ASP A 140 -8.46 8.92 3.19
C ASP A 140 -8.08 7.79 2.23
N GLY A 141 -6.92 7.16 2.44
CA GLY A 141 -6.51 5.98 1.66
C GLY A 141 -7.48 4.82 1.82
N THR A 142 -7.94 4.56 3.04
CA THR A 142 -8.95 3.52 3.32
C THR A 142 -10.31 3.86 2.70
N ALA A 143 -10.74 5.13 2.72
CA ALA A 143 -11.99 5.54 2.09
C ALA A 143 -11.95 5.35 0.56
N ASP A 144 -10.85 5.74 -0.08
CA ASP A 144 -10.63 5.51 -1.51
C ASP A 144 -10.58 3.99 -1.80
N ALA A 145 -10.00 3.20 -0.90
CA ALA A 145 -9.94 1.75 -1.06
C ALA A 145 -11.34 1.13 -1.03
N ILE A 146 -12.23 1.60 -0.15
CA ILE A 146 -13.63 1.15 -0.12
C ILE A 146 -14.31 1.43 -1.47
N LEU A 147 -14.04 2.58 -2.10
CA LEU A 147 -14.59 2.91 -3.41
C LEU A 147 -14.14 1.90 -4.48
N ILE A 148 -12.85 1.55 -4.55
CA ILE A 148 -12.37 0.55 -5.52
C ILE A 148 -13.01 -0.81 -5.27
N MET A 149 -13.14 -1.25 -4.02
CA MET A 149 -13.77 -2.54 -3.69
C MET A 149 -15.24 -2.54 -4.13
N ALA A 150 -15.96 -1.46 -3.89
CA ALA A 150 -17.36 -1.32 -4.27
C ALA A 150 -17.54 -1.38 -5.79
N LEU A 151 -16.70 -0.67 -6.56
CA LEU A 151 -16.73 -0.70 -8.03
C LEU A 151 -16.41 -2.11 -8.56
N TRP A 152 -15.39 -2.78 -8.02
CA TRP A 152 -15.03 -4.14 -8.48
C TRP A 152 -16.09 -5.18 -8.18
N SER A 153 -16.73 -5.10 -7.01
CA SER A 153 -17.76 -6.05 -6.59
C SER A 153 -18.94 -6.12 -7.57
N LYS A 154 -19.13 -5.06 -8.36
CA LYS A 154 -20.22 -4.94 -9.35
C LYS A 154 -19.79 -5.27 -10.78
N GLY A 155 -18.52 -5.62 -11.01
CA GLY A 155 -17.98 -5.71 -12.36
C GLY A 155 -18.00 -4.36 -13.08
N TYR A 156 -17.81 -3.26 -12.31
CA TYR A 156 -17.83 -1.83 -12.66
C TYR A 156 -19.18 -1.08 -12.59
#